data_AF-A0A7S1WHZ0-F1
#
_entry.id   AF-A0A7S1WHZ0-F1
#
_cell.length_a   1.000
_cell.length_b   1.000
_cell.length_c   1.000
_cell.angle_alpha   90.00
_cell.angle_beta   90.00
_cell.angle_gamma   90.00
#
_symmetry.space_group_name_H-M   'P 1'
#
loop_
_entity.id
_entity.type
_entity.pdbx_description
1 polymer ?
#
loop_
_entity_poly.entity_id
_entity_poly.type
_entity_poly.pdbx_seq_one_letter_code
_entity_poly.pdbx_strand_id
1 'polypeptide(L)'
;MKVQFSLSSKWLCRFSIPIFLALTVVGKVSFPTAALITVLLPALHINFSMGWCLTIWVAFVVWAANGIAGNQLGIMAGKFIGDMAYSRSLTLHYRFFGDFVQLADLGAPLAPPPVIGERNSPIKVAVIRSGKTTGERLTVLQPMFLSKGVAKRGDAHVLLDTKMRYQTFAGFGGSFTESSADVLLKMSPANQELIMNAYFNTETGLGYNLGRLHMNSCDFSRGNWSCVDKAGDTELKTFSIDRYKYSMIPMVKRAQALAKEPLTLFASPWSPPAWMKDTGRMLSGGKLMPQYREPWANFYVRFARELKKEGVSLWGFTVQNEPHAETPWENCLYNNEEERDFVRDYLGPALNASGMDLKLMVWDHNRDDMFSRAKAVYNDPEAEKYVWGVGYHWYGDPNHEVWPPREGMVLNDNLQRVHELRPDKHIWMTEACQEFGPRIGDWRHAERYGEALIRDFNRWLEAWIDWNLILEANGGPNHVNNFVSAPIIADSERGKVLFLSIYYYIGHFSRYIKPGAVRIAAVANRDKIEVTAFQNPDGSVVAVAMNQQDWDIGFWLQFEQHTQWVSLPSHSMTTFIL
;
A
#
# COMPACT_ATOMS: atom_id res chain seq x y z
N MET A 1 49.93 -9.08 4.27
CA MET A 1 50.30 -8.59 2.93
C MET A 1 50.73 -7.13 3.09
N LYS A 2 52.03 -6.81 2.97
CA LYS A 2 52.52 -5.42 3.04
C LYS A 2 52.44 -4.82 1.64
N VAL A 3 51.65 -3.77 1.47
CA VAL A 3 51.61 -2.97 0.24
C VAL A 3 52.30 -1.65 0.54
N GLN A 4 53.34 -1.33 -0.23
CA GLN A 4 54.13 -0.11 -0.10
C GLN A 4 53.83 0.77 -1.33
N PHE A 5 53.30 1.98 -1.12
CA PHE A 5 53.15 2.97 -2.18
C PHE A 5 54.17 4.09 -1.98
N SER A 6 54.87 4.44 -3.06
CA SER A 6 55.71 5.64 -3.18
C SER A 6 54.94 6.65 -4.03
N LEU A 7 54.66 7.83 -3.48
CA LEU A 7 54.12 8.96 -4.24
C LEU A 7 54.94 10.21 -3.94
N SER A 8 55.42 10.85 -5.00
CA SER A 8 56.19 12.09 -4.96
C SER A 8 55.27 13.29 -4.68
N SER A 9 55.84 14.25 -3.97
CA SER A 9 55.18 15.42 -3.42
C SER A 9 54.79 16.44 -4.49
N LYS A 10 53.47 16.62 -4.65
CA LYS A 10 52.75 17.89 -4.93
C LYS A 10 51.34 17.50 -5.39
N TRP A 11 50.33 17.80 -4.57
CA TRP A 11 48.90 18.03 -4.86
C TRP A 11 48.13 17.77 -3.54
N LEU A 12 47.54 18.82 -2.96
CA LEU A 12 46.59 18.70 -1.84
C LEU A 12 45.27 18.12 -2.37
N CYS A 13 45.19 16.80 -2.49
CA CYS A 13 43.93 16.09 -2.75
C CYS A 13 43.37 15.54 -1.44
N ARG A 14 42.12 15.92 -1.10
CA ARG A 14 41.33 15.22 -0.06
C ARG A 14 41.00 13.82 -0.58
N PHE A 15 41.71 12.80 -0.10
CA PHE A 15 41.31 11.40 -0.30
C PHE A 15 40.53 10.90 0.92
N SER A 16 39.32 10.41 0.70
CA SER A 16 38.55 9.66 1.70
C SER A 16 38.77 8.17 1.42
N ILE A 17 39.34 7.43 2.37
CA ILE A 17 39.47 5.97 2.28
C ILE A 17 38.41 5.37 3.22
N PRO A 18 37.34 4.73 2.70
CA PRO A 18 36.41 4.01 3.56
C PRO A 18 37.07 2.73 4.07
N ILE A 19 37.23 2.61 5.38
CA ILE A 19 37.66 1.37 6.05
C ILE A 19 36.42 0.79 6.72
N PHE A 20 35.90 -0.33 6.23
CA PHE A 20 34.81 -1.05 6.89
C PHE A 20 35.39 -2.00 7.94
N LEU A 21 35.19 -1.68 9.22
CA LEU A 21 35.45 -2.57 10.34
C LEU A 21 34.12 -3.11 10.85
N ALA A 22 33.89 -4.42 10.68
CA ALA A 22 32.77 -5.11 11.32
C ALA A 22 33.20 -5.53 12.74
N LEU A 23 32.60 -4.90 13.75
CA LEU A 23 32.77 -5.28 15.16
C LEU A 23 31.47 -5.90 15.67
N THR A 24 31.52 -7.17 16.03
CA THR A 24 30.39 -7.88 16.65
C THR A 24 30.43 -7.63 18.16
N VAL A 25 29.44 -6.92 18.70
CA VAL A 25 29.26 -6.78 20.16
C VAL A 25 28.20 -7.77 20.62
N VAL A 26 28.60 -8.75 21.43
CA VAL A 26 27.70 -9.74 22.04
C VAL A 26 27.54 -9.37 23.51
N GLY A 27 26.36 -8.91 23.92
CA GLY A 27 26.06 -8.60 25.33
C GLY A 27 24.57 -8.35 25.61
N LYS A 28 24.09 -8.73 26.80
CA LYS A 28 22.75 -8.38 27.29
C LYS A 28 22.73 -6.90 27.68
N VAL A 29 21.83 -6.10 27.10
CA VAL A 29 21.61 -4.70 27.49
C VAL A 29 20.17 -4.54 27.94
N SER A 30 19.96 -4.06 29.16
CA SER A 30 18.66 -3.69 29.73
C SER A 30 18.56 -2.18 29.87
N PHE A 31 17.49 -1.56 29.37
CA PHE A 31 17.31 -0.11 29.39
C PHE A 31 16.26 0.34 30.42
N PRO A 32 16.63 1.22 31.36
CA PRO A 32 15.76 2.29 31.82
C PRO A 32 16.32 3.63 31.31
N THR A 33 15.43 4.46 30.75
CA THR A 33 15.54 5.90 30.46
C THR A 33 16.95 6.54 30.49
N ALA A 34 17.41 6.98 29.32
CA ALA A 34 18.50 7.95 29.11
C ALA A 34 19.76 7.74 29.97
N ALA A 35 20.50 6.66 29.73
CA ALA A 35 21.85 6.49 30.26
C ALA A 35 22.89 6.48 29.13
N LEU A 36 23.96 7.26 29.32
CA LEU A 36 25.16 7.28 28.48
C LEU A 36 25.74 5.85 28.42
N ILE A 37 25.85 5.25 27.23
CA ILE A 37 26.53 3.96 27.06
C ILE A 37 28.03 4.22 26.85
N THR A 38 28.85 3.79 27.80
CA THR A 38 30.32 3.76 27.65
C THR A 38 30.74 2.35 27.23
N VAL A 39 31.11 2.15 25.97
CA VAL A 39 31.74 0.91 25.50
C VAL A 39 33.26 1.10 25.52
N LEU A 40 33.97 0.36 26.37
CA LEU A 40 35.44 0.30 26.37
C LEU A 40 35.89 -0.68 25.27
N LEU A 41 36.47 -0.16 24.19
CA LEU A 41 37.14 -0.97 23.16
C LEU A 41 38.66 -1.03 23.45
N PRO A 42 39.36 -2.12 23.09
CA PRO A 42 40.82 -2.18 23.19
C PRO A 42 41.47 -1.12 22.29
N ALA A 43 42.51 -0.47 22.80
CA ALA A 43 43.19 0.63 22.13
C ALA A 43 43.79 0.19 20.77
N LEU A 44 43.34 0.82 19.69
CA LEU A 44 43.90 0.64 18.35
C LEU A 44 45.14 1.55 18.20
N HIS A 45 46.34 0.98 18.27
CA HIS A 45 47.57 1.74 18.04
C HIS A 45 47.86 1.88 16.53
N ILE A 46 47.62 3.07 15.98
CA ILE A 46 48.04 3.43 14.62
C ILE A 46 49.09 4.54 14.71
N ASN A 47 50.31 4.26 14.25
CA ASN A 47 51.39 5.26 14.16
C ASN A 47 51.34 5.96 12.80
N PHE A 48 51.26 7.29 12.79
CA PHE A 48 51.38 8.11 11.58
C PHE A 48 52.62 9.02 11.69
N SER A 49 53.36 9.16 10.59
CA SER A 49 54.32 10.25 10.40
C SER A 49 53.77 11.23 9.36
N MET A 50 53.66 12.51 9.79
CA MET A 50 53.14 13.68 9.06
C MET A 50 51.62 13.83 8.99
N GLY A 51 51.17 15.09 9.14
CA GLY A 51 49.78 15.47 9.40
C GLY A 51 48.84 15.26 8.23
N TRP A 52 47.79 14.49 8.46
CA TRP A 52 46.65 14.29 7.56
C TRP A 52 45.34 14.35 8.37
N CYS A 53 44.27 14.90 7.79
CA CYS A 53 42.90 14.73 8.29
C CYS A 53 42.34 13.40 7.80
N LEU A 54 41.97 12.50 8.71
CA LEU A 54 41.39 11.19 8.39
C LEU A 54 39.91 11.20 8.77
N THR A 55 39.02 10.81 7.85
CA THR A 55 37.60 10.54 8.16
C THR A 55 37.41 9.02 8.15
N ILE A 56 37.02 8.43 9.29
CA ILE A 56 36.76 6.98 9.42
C ILE A 56 35.24 6.78 9.50
N TRP A 57 34.72 5.83 8.72
CA TRP A 57 33.34 5.35 8.85
C TRP A 57 33.37 3.99 9.57
N VAL A 58 32.65 3.86 10.69
CA VAL A 58 32.52 2.58 11.40
C VAL A 58 31.03 2.27 11.50
N ALA A 59 30.63 1.09 11.02
CA ALA A 59 29.27 0.58 11.16
C ALA A 59 29.23 -0.45 12.27
N PHE A 60 28.25 -0.35 13.17
CA PHE A 60 28.02 -1.32 14.24
C PHE A 60 26.77 -2.13 13.94
N VAL A 61 26.88 -3.46 14.09
CA VAL A 61 25.71 -4.35 14.11
C VAL A 61 25.46 -4.70 15.57
N VAL A 62 24.33 -4.23 16.13
CA VAL A 62 23.96 -4.50 17.52
C VAL A 62 22.84 -5.53 17.52
N TRP A 63 23.04 -6.62 18.25
CA TRP A 63 22.02 -7.63 18.48
C TRP A 63 21.29 -7.32 19.78
N ALA A 64 20.03 -6.86 19.70
CA ALA A 64 19.19 -6.64 20.87
C ALA A 64 18.26 -7.85 21.06
N ALA A 65 18.62 -8.74 22.00
CA ALA A 65 17.72 -9.78 22.45
C ALA A 65 16.78 -9.20 23.51
N ASN A 66 15.64 -8.65 23.10
CA ASN A 66 14.57 -8.30 24.03
C ASN A 66 13.71 -9.54 24.31
N GLY A 67 13.57 -9.90 25.60
CA GLY A 67 12.87 -11.09 26.08
C GLY A 67 11.35 -11.06 25.97
N ILE A 68 10.77 -10.35 24.99
CA ILE A 68 9.34 -10.41 24.66
C ILE A 68 9.23 -10.44 23.14
N ALA A 69 8.86 -11.62 22.61
CA ALA A 69 8.48 -11.93 21.22
C ALA A 69 9.04 -11.01 20.11
N GLY A 70 10.25 -11.31 19.63
CA GLY A 70 10.77 -10.78 18.37
C GLY A 70 12.29 -10.59 18.38
N ASN A 71 13.02 -11.32 17.54
CA ASN A 71 14.43 -11.03 17.29
C ASN A 71 14.51 -9.76 16.42
N GLN A 72 14.84 -8.62 17.02
CA GLN A 72 15.04 -7.36 16.29
C GLN A 72 16.49 -7.27 15.78
N LEU A 73 16.67 -6.99 14.49
CA LEU A 73 17.98 -6.73 13.88
C LEU A 73 18.08 -5.23 13.58
N GLY A 74 18.93 -4.52 14.33
CA GLY A 74 19.21 -3.10 14.11
C GLY A 74 20.62 -2.89 13.56
N ILE A 75 20.74 -2.11 12.48
CA ILE A 75 22.04 -1.62 12.00
C ILE A 75 22.17 -0.17 12.47
N MET A 76 23.24 0.15 13.20
CA MET A 76 23.59 1.52 13.58
C MET A 76 24.77 1.98 12.72
N ALA A 77 24.55 3.00 11.90
CA ALA A 77 25.62 3.68 11.16
C ALA A 77 25.82 5.08 11.75
N GLY A 78 27.07 5.42 12.10
CA GLY A 78 27.43 6.74 12.65
C GLY A 78 28.60 7.38 11.88
N LYS A 79 28.66 8.71 11.86
CA LYS A 79 29.73 9.49 11.23
C LYS A 79 30.72 9.97 12.29
N PHE A 80 32.02 9.69 12.14
CA PHE A 80 33.06 10.26 13.00
C PHE A 80 33.53 11.62 12.46
N ILE A 81 33.56 12.64 13.33
CA ILE A 81 34.22 13.92 13.05
C ILE A 81 35.10 14.24 14.26
N GLY A 82 36.40 14.44 14.04
CA GLY A 82 37.33 14.92 15.06
C GLY A 82 38.51 15.63 14.42
N ASP A 83 38.95 16.73 15.02
CA ASP A 83 40.17 17.45 14.63
C ASP A 83 41.37 16.90 15.41
N MET A 84 42.47 16.62 14.69
CA MET A 84 43.74 16.24 15.31
C MET A 84 44.53 17.50 15.70
N ALA A 85 44.60 17.80 16.99
CA ALA A 85 45.63 18.69 17.55
C ALA A 85 46.65 17.87 18.35
N TYR A 86 47.93 18.19 18.15
CA TYR A 86 49.13 17.55 18.73
C TYR A 86 48.99 17.18 20.22
N SER A 87 48.55 15.97 20.52
CA SER A 87 48.82 15.31 21.80
C SER A 87 48.81 13.78 21.62
N ARG A 88 49.66 13.07 22.37
CA ARG A 88 49.87 11.61 22.25
C ARG A 88 48.73 10.77 22.83
N SER A 89 47.54 11.33 23.00
CA SER A 89 46.34 10.60 23.46
C SER A 89 45.09 11.22 22.84
N LEU A 90 44.32 10.41 22.12
CA LEU A 90 43.02 10.79 21.57
C LEU A 90 41.92 10.40 22.58
N THR A 91 41.24 11.39 23.16
CA THR A 91 39.99 11.15 23.92
C THR A 91 38.81 11.46 22.99
N LEU A 92 38.13 10.43 22.51
CA LEU A 92 36.92 10.55 21.68
C LEU A 92 35.69 10.72 22.59
N HIS A 93 35.00 11.86 22.49
CA HIS A 93 33.67 12.03 23.05
C HIS A 93 32.63 11.54 22.05
N TYR A 94 31.86 10.52 22.43
CA TYR A 94 30.81 9.94 21.60
C TYR A 94 29.51 10.74 21.74
N ARG A 95 28.94 11.19 20.62
CA ARG A 95 27.50 11.49 20.52
C ARG A 95 26.92 10.57 19.45
N PHE A 96 26.09 9.63 19.87
CA PHE A 96 25.36 8.77 18.95
C PHE A 96 24.17 9.57 18.38
N PHE A 97 24.24 9.91 17.10
CA PHE A 97 23.06 10.21 16.29
C PHE A 97 22.90 9.02 15.35
N GLY A 98 21.98 8.12 15.68
CA GLY A 98 21.69 6.95 14.87
C GLY A 98 20.19 6.71 14.90
N ASP A 99 19.57 6.73 13.72
CA ASP A 99 18.24 6.15 13.54
C ASP A 99 18.38 4.62 13.60
N PHE A 100 17.59 3.97 14.45
CA PHE A 100 17.42 2.53 14.34
C PHE A 100 16.65 2.25 13.05
N VAL A 101 17.35 1.79 12.01
CA VAL A 101 16.71 1.24 10.82
C VAL A 101 16.28 -0.18 11.15
N GLN A 102 15.02 -0.35 11.53
CA GLN A 102 14.45 -1.68 11.69
C GLN A 102 14.21 -2.27 10.29
N LEU A 103 15.04 -3.24 9.94
CA LEU A 103 14.83 -4.09 8.78
C LEU A 103 13.51 -4.85 9.00
N ALA A 104 12.61 -4.84 8.03
CA ALA A 104 11.21 -5.31 8.11
C ALA A 104 10.91 -6.50 9.05
N ASP A 105 9.68 -6.53 9.58
CA ASP A 105 9.21 -7.58 10.47
C ASP A 105 9.09 -8.92 9.71
N LEU A 106 9.49 -10.01 10.37
CA LEU A 106 9.41 -11.37 9.84
C LEU A 106 7.99 -11.97 9.97
N GLY A 107 7.03 -11.19 10.47
CA GLY A 107 5.62 -11.51 10.38
C GLY A 107 5.14 -12.46 11.47
N ALA A 108 4.89 -11.92 12.66
CA ALA A 108 4.06 -12.62 13.63
C ALA A 108 2.57 -12.46 13.28
N PRO A 109 1.72 -13.47 13.52
CA PRO A 109 0.26 -13.30 13.45
C PRO A 109 -0.16 -12.10 14.31
N LEU A 110 -1.03 -11.25 13.77
CA LEU A 110 -1.53 -10.10 14.52
C LEU A 110 -2.53 -10.55 15.59
N ALA A 111 -2.56 -9.85 16.72
CA ALA A 111 -3.55 -10.09 17.76
C ALA A 111 -4.97 -9.82 17.23
N PRO A 112 -5.99 -10.62 17.59
CA PRO A 112 -7.36 -10.43 17.11
C PRO A 112 -7.87 -9.02 17.41
N PRO A 113 -8.71 -8.42 16.54
CA PRO A 113 -9.32 -7.12 16.81
C PRO A 113 -10.02 -7.12 18.18
N PRO A 114 -9.83 -6.06 19.00
CA PRO A 114 -10.45 -6.01 20.32
C PRO A 114 -11.97 -5.94 20.19
N VAL A 115 -12.67 -6.74 20.99
CA VAL A 115 -14.13 -6.67 21.10
C VAL A 115 -14.48 -5.55 22.07
N ILE A 116 -15.26 -4.57 21.59
CA ILE A 116 -15.82 -3.52 22.45
C ILE A 116 -17.22 -3.93 22.87
N GLY A 117 -17.46 -3.97 24.18
CA GLY A 117 -18.76 -4.25 24.77
C GLY A 117 -19.70 -3.04 24.65
N GLU A 118 -20.79 -3.04 25.41
CA GLU A 118 -21.73 -1.92 25.41
C GLU A 118 -21.07 -0.58 25.78
N ARG A 119 -21.48 0.50 25.10
CA ARG A 119 -21.01 1.87 25.36
C ARG A 119 -21.54 2.39 26.70
N ASN A 120 -20.83 2.04 27.76
CA ASN A 120 -21.07 2.52 29.12
C ASN A 120 -20.21 3.75 29.41
N SER A 121 -20.62 4.60 30.37
CA SER A 121 -19.82 5.74 30.86
C SER A 121 -18.96 5.30 32.05
N PRO A 122 -17.64 5.59 32.08
CA PRO A 122 -16.87 6.28 31.04
C PRO A 122 -16.65 5.40 29.80
N ILE A 123 -16.66 6.02 28.62
CA ILE A 123 -16.59 5.30 27.34
C ILE A 123 -15.20 4.69 27.20
N LYS A 124 -15.14 3.36 27.22
CA LYS A 124 -13.89 2.60 27.02
C LYS A 124 -13.47 2.68 25.56
N VAL A 125 -12.20 2.96 25.32
CA VAL A 125 -11.63 3.07 23.98
C VAL A 125 -10.44 2.14 23.85
N ALA A 126 -10.49 1.23 22.88
CA ALA A 126 -9.34 0.44 22.50
C ALA A 126 -8.41 1.29 21.63
N VAL A 127 -7.11 1.21 21.89
CA VAL A 127 -6.08 2.02 21.22
C VAL A 127 -5.10 1.08 20.53
N ILE A 128 -4.91 1.26 19.23
CA ILE A 128 -3.99 0.46 18.42
C ILE A 128 -3.00 1.41 17.75
N ARG A 129 -1.69 1.17 17.86
CA ARG A 129 -0.67 2.05 17.29
C ARG A 129 0.34 1.32 16.39
N SER A 130 0.75 2.01 15.33
CA SER A 130 1.99 1.75 14.61
C SER A 130 2.84 3.02 14.59
N GLY A 131 4.13 2.93 14.88
CA GLY A 131 5.02 4.10 14.91
C GLY A 131 6.45 3.80 14.52
N LYS A 132 7.08 4.74 13.81
CA LYS A 132 8.48 4.64 13.39
C LYS A 132 9.40 4.60 14.62
N THR A 133 9.22 5.56 15.52
CA THR A 133 10.05 5.78 16.70
C THR A 133 9.69 4.86 17.85
N THR A 134 8.41 4.47 17.98
CA THR A 134 7.96 3.54 19.04
C THR A 134 8.26 2.08 18.71
N GLY A 135 8.48 1.74 17.44
CA GLY A 135 8.64 0.35 16.99
C GLY A 135 7.35 -0.47 17.00
N GLU A 136 6.22 0.15 17.36
CA GLU A 136 4.90 -0.50 17.42
C GLU A 136 4.39 -0.83 16.01
N ARG A 137 3.67 -1.94 15.87
CA ARG A 137 3.18 -2.49 14.60
C ARG A 137 1.80 -3.08 14.81
N LEU A 138 0.76 -2.27 14.61
CA LEU A 138 -0.62 -2.58 14.99
C LEU A 138 -0.73 -3.09 16.44
N THR A 139 0.07 -2.51 17.33
CA THR A 139 0.15 -2.91 18.73
C THR A 139 -1.09 -2.44 19.49
N VAL A 140 -1.81 -3.37 20.12
CA VAL A 140 -2.92 -3.04 21.03
C VAL A 140 -2.33 -2.52 22.35
N LEU A 141 -2.67 -1.28 22.70
CA LEU A 141 -2.19 -0.61 23.91
C LEU A 141 -3.22 -0.74 25.05
N GLN A 142 -2.83 -0.24 26.22
CA GLN A 142 -3.76 -0.12 27.34
C GLN A 142 -4.96 0.75 26.92
N PRO A 143 -6.20 0.31 27.24
CA PRO A 143 -7.38 1.07 26.88
C PRO A 143 -7.41 2.42 27.62
N MET A 144 -8.01 3.41 26.97
CA MET A 144 -8.29 4.71 27.57
C MET A 144 -9.79 4.88 27.82
N PHE A 145 -10.18 5.89 28.59
CA PHE A 145 -11.57 6.11 28.98
C PHE A 145 -11.95 7.57 28.76
N LEU A 146 -12.95 7.83 27.92
CA LEU A 146 -13.49 9.18 27.73
C LEU A 146 -14.45 9.48 28.88
N SER A 147 -14.17 10.59 29.56
CA SER A 147 -14.96 11.08 30.69
C SER A 147 -15.76 12.30 30.29
N LYS A 148 -16.84 12.60 31.01
CA LYS A 148 -17.68 13.78 30.72
C LYS A 148 -16.83 15.04 30.67
N GLY A 149 -16.91 15.76 29.56
CA GLY A 149 -16.06 16.91 29.29
C GLY A 149 -16.23 17.42 27.86
N VAL A 150 -15.73 18.63 27.62
CA VAL A 150 -15.63 19.25 26.29
C VAL A 150 -14.29 19.95 26.20
N ALA A 151 -13.70 19.98 25.00
CA ALA A 151 -12.49 20.75 24.75
C ALA A 151 -12.75 22.26 25.00
N LYS A 152 -11.78 22.96 25.59
CA LYS A 152 -11.90 24.40 25.89
C LYS A 152 -11.41 25.23 24.70
N ARG A 153 -11.74 26.53 24.72
CA ARG A 153 -11.24 27.48 23.73
C ARG A 153 -9.70 27.47 23.71
N GLY A 154 -9.13 27.23 22.52
CA GLY A 154 -7.68 27.19 22.30
C GLY A 154 -7.10 25.77 22.30
N ASP A 155 -7.81 24.78 22.82
CA ASP A 155 -7.37 23.39 22.84
C ASP A 155 -7.30 22.80 21.44
N ALA A 156 -6.26 22.01 21.17
CA ALA A 156 -6.26 21.08 20.04
C ALA A 156 -7.25 19.94 20.32
N HIS A 157 -8.13 19.62 19.38
CA HIS A 157 -9.10 18.55 19.52
C HIS A 157 -9.46 17.90 18.18
N VAL A 158 -9.97 16.67 18.30
CA VAL A 158 -10.61 15.91 17.23
C VAL A 158 -12.03 15.60 17.68
N LEU A 159 -13.01 16.09 16.94
CA LEU A 159 -14.43 15.83 17.18
C LEU A 159 -14.92 14.69 16.29
N LEU A 160 -15.57 13.70 16.89
CA LEU A 160 -16.28 12.62 16.21
C LEU A 160 -17.79 12.79 16.37
N ASP A 161 -18.54 12.76 15.26
CA ASP A 161 -20.02 12.87 15.26
C ASP A 161 -20.70 11.84 14.35
N THR A 162 -21.42 10.90 14.96
CA THR A 162 -22.14 9.80 14.27
C THR A 162 -23.45 10.25 13.61
N LYS A 163 -23.91 11.48 13.86
CA LYS A 163 -25.12 12.03 13.22
C LYS A 163 -24.83 12.52 11.80
N MET A 164 -23.60 12.95 11.54
CA MET A 164 -23.13 13.35 10.21
C MET A 164 -22.58 12.13 9.47
N ARG A 165 -23.29 11.67 8.44
CA ARG A 165 -23.02 10.42 7.71
C ARG A 165 -22.69 10.71 6.25
N TYR A 166 -21.84 9.87 5.67
CA TYR A 166 -21.36 9.98 4.29
C TYR A 166 -21.46 8.62 3.58
N GLN A 167 -20.47 8.23 2.78
CA GLN A 167 -20.46 6.97 2.03
C GLN A 167 -20.34 5.73 2.91
N THR A 168 -20.78 4.60 2.34
CA THR A 168 -20.62 3.27 2.92
C THR A 168 -19.30 2.66 2.46
N PHE A 169 -18.54 2.15 3.41
CA PHE A 169 -17.28 1.48 3.19
C PHE A 169 -17.50 0.07 2.62
N ALA A 170 -16.92 -0.19 1.44
CA ALA A 170 -17.03 -1.46 0.73
C ALA A 170 -15.94 -2.44 1.15
N GLY A 171 -14.69 -1.99 1.33
CA GLY A 171 -13.62 -2.91 1.71
C GLY A 171 -12.20 -2.54 1.32
N PHE A 172 -11.30 -3.49 1.61
CA PHE A 172 -9.91 -3.48 1.17
C PHE A 172 -9.60 -4.75 0.36
N GLY A 173 -8.67 -4.61 -0.57
CA GLY A 173 -8.21 -5.73 -1.37
C GLY A 173 -6.80 -5.55 -1.93
N GLY A 174 -6.43 -6.52 -2.76
CA GLY A 174 -5.24 -6.45 -3.59
C GLY A 174 -5.45 -7.18 -4.91
N SER A 175 -4.48 -7.05 -5.81
CA SER A 175 -4.50 -7.66 -7.13
C SER A 175 -3.86 -9.05 -7.12
N PHE A 176 -4.61 -10.03 -7.62
CA PHE A 176 -4.19 -11.41 -7.82
C PHE A 176 -3.46 -11.54 -9.16
N THR A 177 -2.29 -10.91 -9.27
CA THR A 177 -1.46 -10.99 -10.48
C THR A 177 -0.82 -12.36 -10.65
N GLU A 178 -0.49 -12.76 -11.90
CA GLU A 178 0.27 -13.98 -12.18
C GLU A 178 1.60 -13.96 -11.41
N SER A 179 2.28 -12.81 -11.35
CA SER A 179 3.48 -12.64 -10.53
C SER A 179 3.25 -12.90 -9.04
N SER A 180 2.20 -12.33 -8.44
CA SER A 180 1.88 -12.59 -7.02
C SER A 180 1.62 -14.07 -6.77
N ALA A 181 0.85 -14.72 -7.66
CA ALA A 181 0.52 -16.13 -7.53
C ALA A 181 1.75 -17.04 -7.68
N ASP A 182 2.67 -16.69 -8.59
CA ASP A 182 3.91 -17.44 -8.80
C ASP A 182 4.88 -17.31 -7.64
N VAL A 183 5.03 -16.10 -7.09
CA VAL A 183 5.86 -15.87 -5.91
C VAL A 183 5.32 -16.68 -4.74
N LEU A 184 3.99 -16.73 -4.57
CA LEU A 184 3.38 -17.55 -3.52
C LEU A 184 3.76 -19.02 -3.69
N LEU A 185 3.64 -19.57 -4.90
CA LEU A 185 3.93 -20.97 -5.17
C LEU A 185 5.40 -21.36 -4.92
N LYS A 186 6.35 -20.41 -5.03
CA LYS A 186 7.76 -20.65 -4.72
C LYS A 186 8.06 -20.74 -3.23
N MET A 187 7.19 -20.18 -2.38
CA MET A 187 7.39 -20.19 -0.94
C MET A 187 7.08 -21.57 -0.33
N SER A 188 7.66 -21.86 0.83
CA SER A 188 7.32 -23.06 1.60
C SER A 188 5.84 -23.08 1.97
N PRO A 189 5.19 -24.25 2.15
CA PRO A 189 3.79 -24.32 2.55
C PRO A 189 3.45 -23.47 3.78
N ALA A 190 4.33 -23.44 4.78
CA ALA A 190 4.16 -22.63 5.98
C ALA A 190 4.16 -21.11 5.67
N ASN A 191 5.07 -20.65 4.80
CA ASN A 191 5.12 -19.24 4.39
C ASN A 191 3.93 -18.88 3.49
N GLN A 192 3.46 -19.81 2.67
CA GLN A 192 2.25 -19.58 1.89
C GLN A 192 1.03 -19.38 2.80
N GLU A 193 0.87 -20.22 3.83
CA GLU A 193 -0.19 -20.05 4.82
C GLU A 193 -0.05 -18.74 5.60
N LEU A 194 1.17 -18.38 6.00
CA LEU A 194 1.45 -17.11 6.68
C LEU A 194 0.98 -15.92 5.83
N ILE A 195 1.34 -15.89 4.55
CA ILE A 195 0.99 -14.81 3.62
C ILE A 195 -0.52 -14.75 3.38
N MET A 196 -1.16 -15.89 3.12
CA MET A 196 -2.60 -15.91 2.84
C MET A 196 -3.42 -15.53 4.08
N ASN A 197 -3.03 -16.00 5.27
CA ASN A 197 -3.67 -15.57 6.51
C ASN A 197 -3.44 -14.09 6.78
N ALA A 198 -2.24 -13.58 6.54
CA ALA A 198 -1.92 -12.17 6.72
C ALA A 198 -2.87 -11.24 5.93
N TYR A 199 -3.31 -11.61 4.74
CA TYR A 199 -4.26 -10.77 3.99
C TYR A 199 -5.72 -11.05 4.34
N PHE A 200 -6.14 -12.31 4.35
CA PHE A 200 -7.57 -12.64 4.27
C PHE A 200 -8.18 -13.08 5.61
N ASN A 201 -7.37 -13.51 6.59
CA ASN A 201 -7.89 -13.89 7.91
C ASN A 201 -8.34 -12.64 8.68
N THR A 202 -9.58 -12.61 9.16
CA THR A 202 -10.15 -11.43 9.85
C THR A 202 -9.68 -11.27 11.30
N GLU A 203 -9.11 -12.30 11.90
CA GLU A 203 -8.59 -12.27 13.27
C GLU A 203 -7.09 -11.96 13.25
N THR A 204 -6.33 -12.73 12.49
CA THR A 204 -4.86 -12.68 12.51
C THR A 204 -4.24 -11.88 11.36
N GLY A 205 -5.05 -11.43 10.38
CA GLY A 205 -4.62 -10.69 9.19
C GLY A 205 -5.47 -9.46 8.87
N LEU A 206 -5.31 -8.90 7.68
CA LEU A 206 -5.94 -7.64 7.27
C LEU A 206 -7.44 -7.75 7.01
N GLY A 207 -7.97 -8.97 6.87
CA GLY A 207 -9.39 -9.20 6.59
C GLY A 207 -9.85 -8.68 5.24
N TYR A 208 -8.98 -8.74 4.21
CA TYR A 208 -9.33 -8.32 2.86
C TYR A 208 -10.56 -9.06 2.33
N ASN A 209 -11.44 -8.32 1.68
CA ASN A 209 -12.68 -8.83 1.10
C ASN A 209 -12.86 -8.47 -0.38
N LEU A 210 -11.95 -7.67 -0.95
CA LEU A 210 -11.94 -7.28 -2.36
C LEU A 210 -10.75 -7.92 -3.09
N GLY A 211 -10.89 -8.10 -4.40
CA GLY A 211 -9.80 -8.61 -5.24
C GLY A 211 -9.89 -8.15 -6.69
N ARG A 212 -8.74 -7.85 -7.28
CA ARG A 212 -8.62 -7.48 -8.70
C ARG A 212 -7.87 -8.55 -9.47
N LEU A 213 -8.39 -8.90 -10.65
CA LEU A 213 -7.78 -9.84 -11.59
C LEU A 213 -7.41 -9.11 -12.89
N HIS A 214 -6.37 -9.58 -13.58
CA HIS A 214 -6.08 -9.13 -14.93
C HIS A 214 -6.75 -10.04 -15.96
N MET A 215 -7.37 -9.45 -16.97
CA MET A 215 -7.90 -10.17 -18.14
C MET A 215 -6.87 -10.12 -19.28
N ASN A 216 -6.45 -11.29 -19.78
CA ASN A 216 -5.21 -11.49 -20.53
C ASN A 216 -3.96 -11.21 -19.66
N SER A 217 -2.77 -11.07 -20.24
CA SER A 217 -1.57 -10.67 -19.51
C SER A 217 -1.56 -9.20 -19.11
N CYS A 218 -0.72 -8.89 -18.12
CA CYS A 218 -0.31 -7.56 -17.70
C CYS A 218 1.22 -7.50 -17.53
N ASP A 219 1.76 -6.36 -17.13
CA ASP A 219 3.20 -6.21 -16.84
C ASP A 219 3.69 -7.19 -15.76
N PHE A 220 2.87 -7.43 -14.71
CA PHE A 220 3.05 -8.47 -13.68
C PHE A 220 2.52 -9.85 -14.11
N SER A 221 2.80 -10.22 -15.37
CA SER A 221 2.70 -11.56 -15.92
C SER A 221 4.07 -12.08 -16.33
N ARG A 222 4.17 -13.40 -16.59
CA ARG A 222 5.42 -14.04 -17.06
C ARG A 222 5.86 -13.57 -18.45
N GLY A 223 4.94 -12.98 -19.20
CA GLY A 223 5.12 -12.48 -20.55
C GLY A 223 3.77 -12.12 -21.17
N ASN A 224 3.81 -11.73 -22.43
CA ASN A 224 2.61 -11.31 -23.16
C ASN A 224 1.80 -12.51 -23.67
N TRP A 225 0.49 -12.55 -23.35
CA TRP A 225 -0.44 -13.60 -23.79
C TRP A 225 -1.89 -13.15 -23.72
N SER A 226 -2.79 -13.83 -24.45
CA SER A 226 -4.23 -13.59 -24.37
C SER A 226 -5.02 -14.89 -24.20
N CYS A 227 -6.28 -14.80 -23.79
CA CYS A 227 -7.15 -15.99 -23.73
C CYS A 227 -7.55 -16.48 -25.14
N VAL A 228 -7.31 -15.69 -26.20
CA VAL A 228 -7.61 -16.01 -27.61
C VAL A 228 -6.46 -15.56 -28.51
N ASP A 229 -5.43 -16.41 -28.63
CA ASP A 229 -4.24 -16.11 -29.43
C ASP A 229 -4.47 -16.31 -30.94
N LYS A 230 -5.51 -17.05 -31.34
CA LYS A 230 -5.81 -17.30 -32.76
C LYS A 230 -6.37 -16.06 -33.44
N ALA A 231 -5.58 -15.46 -34.33
CA ALA A 231 -6.00 -14.29 -35.10
C ALA A 231 -7.28 -14.55 -35.91
N GLY A 232 -8.21 -13.59 -35.86
CA GLY A 232 -9.49 -13.65 -36.58
C GLY A 232 -10.57 -14.53 -35.93
N ASP A 233 -10.33 -15.07 -34.73
CA ASP A 233 -11.32 -15.83 -33.97
C ASP A 233 -12.34 -14.91 -33.27
N THR A 234 -13.15 -14.20 -34.07
CA THR A 234 -14.17 -13.25 -33.59
C THR A 234 -15.33 -13.93 -32.85
N GLU A 235 -15.51 -15.23 -33.05
CA GLU A 235 -16.50 -16.06 -32.35
C GLU A 235 -15.96 -16.61 -31.01
N LEU A 236 -14.69 -16.34 -30.65
CA LEU A 236 -14.04 -16.79 -29.42
C LEU A 236 -14.05 -18.32 -29.24
N LYS A 237 -13.95 -19.08 -30.35
CA LYS A 237 -14.00 -20.55 -30.34
C LYS A 237 -12.82 -21.18 -29.60
N THR A 238 -11.68 -20.50 -29.60
CA THR A 238 -10.41 -20.95 -29.00
C THR A 238 -10.17 -20.35 -27.61
N PHE A 239 -11.16 -19.67 -27.04
CA PHE A 239 -11.05 -19.04 -25.72
C PHE A 239 -10.66 -20.05 -24.63
N SER A 240 -9.57 -19.77 -23.91
CA SER A 240 -9.12 -20.59 -22.78
C SER A 240 -8.63 -19.74 -21.61
N ILE A 241 -8.99 -20.18 -20.40
CA ILE A 241 -8.47 -19.66 -19.13
C ILE A 241 -7.45 -20.59 -18.48
N ASP A 242 -6.87 -21.55 -19.22
CA ASP A 242 -6.00 -22.58 -18.64
C ASP A 242 -4.76 -21.99 -17.93
N ARG A 243 -4.27 -20.84 -18.39
CA ARG A 243 -3.18 -20.12 -17.72
C ARG A 243 -3.54 -19.71 -16.29
N TYR A 244 -4.78 -19.24 -16.08
CA TYR A 244 -5.27 -18.85 -14.75
C TYR A 244 -5.35 -20.05 -13.79
N LYS A 245 -5.59 -21.26 -14.30
CA LYS A 245 -5.73 -22.47 -13.48
C LYS A 245 -4.44 -22.91 -12.82
N TYR A 246 -3.29 -22.46 -13.33
CA TYR A 246 -1.98 -22.86 -12.82
C TYR A 246 -1.67 -22.26 -11.43
N SER A 247 -1.82 -20.94 -11.28
CA SER A 247 -1.43 -20.24 -10.05
C SER A 247 -2.49 -19.27 -9.53
N MET A 248 -3.11 -18.48 -10.41
CA MET A 248 -4.05 -17.42 -10.01
C MET A 248 -5.35 -17.97 -9.40
N ILE A 249 -6.04 -18.89 -10.06
CA ILE A 249 -7.28 -19.51 -9.53
C ILE A 249 -7.03 -20.25 -8.21
N PRO A 250 -5.95 -21.07 -8.07
CA PRO A 250 -5.59 -21.64 -6.77
C PRO A 250 -5.40 -20.59 -5.67
N MET A 251 -4.72 -19.47 -5.96
CA MET A 251 -4.54 -18.38 -5.00
C MET A 251 -5.88 -17.72 -4.60
N VAL A 252 -6.75 -17.44 -5.58
CA VAL A 252 -8.08 -16.89 -5.33
C VAL A 252 -8.92 -17.84 -4.46
N LYS A 253 -8.92 -19.14 -4.76
CA LYS A 253 -9.67 -20.14 -3.97
C LYS A 253 -9.19 -20.22 -2.53
N ARG A 254 -7.88 -20.09 -2.29
CA ARG A 254 -7.33 -20.01 -0.93
C ARG A 254 -7.77 -18.75 -0.21
N ALA A 255 -7.79 -17.61 -0.90
CA ALA A 255 -8.32 -16.37 -0.34
C ALA A 255 -9.81 -16.49 0.01
N GLN A 256 -10.63 -17.07 -0.88
CA GLN A 256 -12.06 -17.32 -0.64
C GLN A 256 -12.29 -18.24 0.57
N ALA A 257 -11.42 -19.23 0.81
CA ALA A 257 -11.54 -20.14 1.94
C ALA A 257 -11.20 -19.49 3.30
N LEU A 258 -10.39 -18.43 3.29
CA LEU A 258 -9.98 -17.69 4.49
C LEU A 258 -10.85 -16.48 4.79
N ALA A 259 -11.44 -15.89 3.75
CA ALA A 259 -12.33 -14.75 3.89
C ALA A 259 -13.60 -15.13 4.66
N LYS A 260 -14.01 -14.26 5.58
CA LYS A 260 -15.22 -14.46 6.38
C LYS A 260 -16.50 -14.39 5.53
N GLU A 261 -16.50 -13.52 4.53
CA GLU A 261 -17.59 -13.31 3.58
C GLU A 261 -17.08 -13.57 2.15
N PRO A 262 -17.96 -13.86 1.18
CA PRO A 262 -17.57 -14.01 -0.21
C PRO A 262 -16.76 -12.81 -0.72
N LEU A 263 -15.63 -13.07 -1.36
CA LEU A 263 -14.80 -12.02 -1.96
C LEU A 263 -15.55 -11.30 -3.08
N THR A 264 -15.46 -9.97 -3.10
CA THR A 264 -15.92 -9.14 -4.21
C THR A 264 -14.78 -9.01 -5.21
N LEU A 265 -14.86 -9.76 -6.30
CA LEU A 265 -13.80 -9.84 -7.31
C LEU A 265 -14.18 -9.06 -8.57
N PHE A 266 -13.30 -8.19 -9.05
CA PHE A 266 -13.46 -7.59 -10.38
C PHE A 266 -12.23 -7.86 -11.25
N ALA A 267 -12.38 -7.69 -12.56
CA ALA A 267 -11.28 -7.81 -13.50
C ALA A 267 -11.11 -6.57 -14.36
N SER A 268 -9.87 -6.28 -14.73
CA SER A 268 -9.52 -5.22 -15.67
C SER A 268 -8.66 -5.81 -16.78
N PRO A 269 -8.91 -5.52 -18.07
CA PRO A 269 -7.98 -5.85 -19.12
C PRO A 269 -6.91 -4.78 -19.26
N TRP A 270 -5.67 -5.20 -19.50
CA TRP A 270 -4.62 -4.27 -19.94
C TRP A 270 -4.62 -4.13 -21.45
N SER A 271 -4.93 -5.19 -22.20
CA SER A 271 -5.03 -5.11 -23.65
C SER A 271 -5.99 -6.16 -24.21
N PRO A 272 -6.75 -5.82 -25.28
CA PRO A 272 -7.28 -6.80 -26.21
C PRO A 272 -6.16 -7.66 -26.84
N PRO A 273 -6.46 -8.85 -27.39
CA PRO A 273 -5.51 -9.61 -28.19
C PRO A 273 -4.88 -8.77 -29.31
N ALA A 274 -3.62 -9.05 -29.64
CA ALA A 274 -2.83 -8.30 -30.62
C ALA A 274 -3.55 -8.12 -31.98
N TRP A 275 -4.25 -9.15 -32.45
CA TRP A 275 -4.98 -9.14 -33.72
C TRP A 275 -6.25 -8.27 -33.70
N MET A 276 -6.72 -7.87 -32.52
CA MET A 276 -7.82 -6.92 -32.37
C MET A 276 -7.37 -5.45 -32.39
N LYS A 277 -6.06 -5.19 -32.33
CA LYS A 277 -5.48 -3.85 -32.22
C LYS A 277 -4.89 -3.34 -33.52
N ASP A 278 -5.03 -2.05 -33.77
CA ASP A 278 -4.51 -1.36 -34.97
C ASP A 278 -2.99 -1.48 -35.14
N THR A 279 -2.24 -1.61 -34.04
CA THR A 279 -0.80 -1.83 -34.03
C THR A 279 -0.39 -3.29 -34.25
N GLY A 280 -1.34 -4.23 -34.23
CA GLY A 280 -1.06 -5.66 -34.26
C GLY A 280 -0.27 -6.17 -33.05
N ARG A 281 -0.24 -5.40 -31.94
CA ARG A 281 0.55 -5.68 -30.73
C ARG A 281 -0.24 -5.33 -29.48
N MET A 282 -0.09 -6.14 -28.42
CA MET A 282 -0.70 -5.83 -27.12
C MET A 282 0.03 -4.70 -26.37
N LEU A 283 1.33 -4.54 -26.63
CA LEU A 283 2.21 -3.58 -25.96
C LEU A 283 2.29 -2.24 -26.73
N SER A 284 2.71 -1.18 -26.03
CA SER A 284 3.17 0.08 -26.65
C SER A 284 2.12 0.80 -27.51
N GLY A 285 1.00 1.15 -26.88
CA GLY A 285 -0.04 1.98 -27.46
C GLY A 285 -1.02 1.19 -28.32
N GLY A 286 -1.70 1.91 -29.21
CA GLY A 286 -2.69 1.36 -30.12
C GLY A 286 -4.09 1.29 -29.53
N LYS A 287 -5.06 1.09 -30.41
CA LYS A 287 -6.49 1.12 -30.11
C LYS A 287 -7.17 -0.15 -30.59
N LEU A 288 -8.31 -0.44 -29.95
CA LEU A 288 -9.22 -1.47 -30.41
C LEU A 288 -9.80 -1.09 -31.78
N MET A 289 -9.62 -1.94 -32.79
CA MET A 289 -10.17 -1.66 -34.11
C MET A 289 -11.70 -1.76 -34.12
N PRO A 290 -12.42 -0.91 -34.90
CA PRO A 290 -13.88 -0.87 -34.88
C PRO A 290 -14.58 -2.21 -35.11
N GLN A 291 -14.07 -3.03 -36.04
CA GLN A 291 -14.65 -4.33 -36.37
C GLN A 291 -14.55 -5.38 -35.25
N TYR A 292 -13.76 -5.11 -34.21
CA TYR A 292 -13.57 -6.03 -33.08
C TYR A 292 -14.21 -5.57 -31.77
N ARG A 293 -14.95 -4.45 -31.77
CA ARG A 293 -15.64 -3.94 -30.57
C ARG A 293 -16.66 -4.93 -30.00
N GLU A 294 -17.52 -5.50 -30.84
CA GLU A 294 -18.48 -6.51 -30.39
C GLU A 294 -17.79 -7.83 -29.95
N PRO A 295 -16.87 -8.43 -30.72
CA PRO A 295 -16.07 -9.56 -30.24
C PRO A 295 -15.35 -9.29 -28.92
N TRP A 296 -14.83 -8.08 -28.73
CA TRP A 296 -14.17 -7.69 -27.48
C TRP A 296 -15.17 -7.60 -26.31
N ALA A 297 -16.34 -7.00 -26.49
CA ALA A 297 -17.40 -7.00 -25.47
C ALA A 297 -17.83 -8.44 -25.08
N ASN A 298 -17.99 -9.33 -26.07
CA ASN A 298 -18.30 -10.75 -25.84
C ASN A 298 -17.17 -11.49 -25.09
N PHE A 299 -15.93 -11.00 -25.19
CA PHE A 299 -14.78 -11.54 -24.46
C PHE A 299 -14.95 -11.41 -22.95
N TYR A 300 -15.44 -10.26 -22.44
CA TYR A 300 -15.69 -10.05 -21.01
C TYR A 300 -16.73 -11.05 -20.48
N VAL A 301 -17.82 -11.21 -21.23
CA VAL A 301 -18.89 -12.16 -20.89
C VAL A 301 -18.34 -13.59 -20.87
N ARG A 302 -17.53 -13.97 -21.87
CA ARG A 302 -16.92 -15.30 -21.92
C ARG A 302 -15.97 -15.52 -20.75
N PHE A 303 -15.13 -14.54 -20.44
CA PHE A 303 -14.19 -14.58 -19.32
C PHE A 303 -14.91 -14.79 -17.99
N ALA A 304 -15.94 -14.00 -17.69
CA ALA A 304 -16.74 -14.15 -16.47
C ALA A 304 -17.41 -15.53 -16.37
N ARG A 305 -17.94 -16.06 -17.49
CA ARG A 305 -18.56 -17.39 -17.53
C ARG A 305 -17.55 -18.50 -17.27
N GLU A 306 -16.36 -18.45 -17.88
CA GLU A 306 -15.33 -19.47 -17.67
C GLU A 306 -14.77 -19.45 -16.25
N LEU A 307 -14.50 -18.26 -15.67
CA LEU A 307 -14.08 -18.17 -14.27
C LEU A 307 -15.15 -18.73 -13.32
N LYS A 308 -16.44 -18.44 -13.59
CA LYS A 308 -17.54 -18.95 -12.78
C LYS A 308 -17.60 -20.49 -12.78
N LYS A 309 -17.31 -21.15 -13.91
CA LYS A 309 -17.22 -22.63 -13.98
C LYS A 309 -16.12 -23.18 -13.09
N GLU A 310 -15.05 -22.42 -12.89
CA GLU A 310 -13.95 -22.77 -11.99
C GLU A 310 -14.23 -22.37 -10.52
N GLY A 311 -15.42 -21.87 -10.19
CA GLY A 311 -15.80 -21.44 -8.83
C GLY A 311 -15.37 -20.01 -8.48
N VAL A 312 -14.89 -19.24 -9.45
CA VAL A 312 -14.49 -17.83 -9.26
C VAL A 312 -15.55 -16.94 -9.89
N SER A 313 -16.43 -16.36 -9.08
CA SER A 313 -17.46 -15.44 -9.57
C SER A 313 -16.94 -14.01 -9.54
N LEU A 314 -17.03 -13.31 -10.68
CA LEU A 314 -16.77 -11.87 -10.75
C LEU A 314 -18.03 -11.10 -10.33
N TRP A 315 -17.82 -10.08 -9.51
CA TRP A 315 -18.76 -9.01 -9.22
C TRP A 315 -18.82 -7.98 -10.35
N GLY A 316 -17.70 -7.71 -11.03
CA GLY A 316 -17.68 -6.70 -12.08
C GLY A 316 -16.39 -6.59 -12.87
N PHE A 317 -16.29 -5.50 -13.63
CA PHE A 317 -15.15 -5.16 -14.46
C PHE A 317 -14.83 -3.67 -14.40
N THR A 318 -13.60 -3.30 -14.76
CA THR A 318 -13.36 -1.98 -15.35
C THR A 318 -13.35 -2.08 -16.87
N VAL A 319 -13.62 -0.97 -17.56
CA VAL A 319 -13.60 -0.97 -19.04
C VAL A 319 -12.21 -1.30 -19.55
N GLN A 320 -11.18 -0.65 -19.04
CA GLN A 320 -9.81 -0.77 -19.53
C GLN A 320 -8.88 -0.28 -18.43
N ASN A 321 -7.82 -1.01 -18.12
CA ASN A 321 -6.75 -0.53 -17.25
C ASN A 321 -6.01 0.60 -17.94
N GLU A 322 -5.87 1.75 -17.27
CA GLU A 322 -5.06 2.89 -17.69
C GLU A 322 -5.24 3.32 -19.16
N PRO A 323 -6.47 3.60 -19.62
CA PRO A 323 -6.79 3.85 -21.03
C PRO A 323 -6.14 5.10 -21.63
N HIS A 324 -5.49 5.93 -20.82
CA HIS A 324 -4.75 7.12 -21.27
C HIS A 324 -3.22 6.94 -21.21
N ALA A 325 -2.73 5.77 -20.81
CA ALA A 325 -1.30 5.50 -20.68
C ALA A 325 -0.74 4.71 -21.87
N GLU A 326 0.25 5.29 -22.56
CA GLU A 326 1.08 4.56 -23.53
C GLU A 326 2.34 4.03 -22.82
N THR A 327 2.38 2.72 -22.59
CA THR A 327 3.41 2.06 -21.76
C THR A 327 4.16 0.97 -22.56
N PRO A 328 5.37 0.56 -22.12
CA PRO A 328 6.08 -0.55 -22.77
C PRO A 328 5.45 -1.94 -22.49
N TRP A 329 4.47 -2.03 -21.60
CA TRP A 329 3.67 -3.24 -21.34
C TRP A 329 2.31 -3.17 -22.03
N GLU A 330 1.41 -4.11 -21.70
CA GLU A 330 0.06 -4.17 -22.26
C GLU A 330 -0.73 -2.89 -21.96
N ASN A 331 -1.32 -2.28 -22.99
CA ASN A 331 -2.23 -1.16 -22.86
C ASN A 331 -3.18 -1.10 -24.06
N CYS A 332 -4.27 -0.35 -23.95
CA CYS A 332 -5.15 -0.03 -25.06
C CYS A 332 -5.77 1.34 -24.84
N LEU A 333 -5.59 2.24 -25.81
CA LEU A 333 -5.94 3.63 -25.63
C LEU A 333 -7.43 3.89 -25.93
N TYR A 334 -8.08 4.60 -25.01
CA TYR A 334 -9.43 5.15 -25.21
C TYR A 334 -9.43 6.60 -24.75
N ASN A 335 -9.83 7.52 -25.64
CA ASN A 335 -10.24 8.85 -25.20
C ASN A 335 -11.62 8.79 -24.51
N ASN A 336 -12.10 9.94 -24.03
CA ASN A 336 -13.31 10.03 -23.23
C ASN A 336 -14.56 9.56 -24.01
N GLU A 337 -14.70 9.99 -25.27
CA GLU A 337 -15.83 9.61 -26.13
C GLU A 337 -15.74 8.14 -26.57
N GLU A 338 -14.55 7.63 -26.84
CA GLU A 338 -14.31 6.24 -27.25
C GLU A 338 -14.67 5.26 -26.13
N GLU A 339 -14.31 5.56 -24.87
CA GLU A 339 -14.72 4.73 -23.72
C GLU A 339 -16.24 4.77 -23.54
N ARG A 340 -16.84 5.97 -23.57
CA ARG A 340 -18.30 6.13 -23.49
C ARG A 340 -19.02 5.34 -24.59
N ASP A 341 -18.60 5.49 -25.84
CA ASP A 341 -19.22 4.85 -26.99
C ASP A 341 -19.05 3.33 -26.93
N PHE A 342 -17.88 2.83 -26.49
CA PHE A 342 -17.69 1.40 -26.28
C PHE A 342 -18.62 0.84 -25.19
N VAL A 343 -18.80 1.58 -24.08
CA VAL A 343 -19.76 1.22 -23.02
C VAL A 343 -21.20 1.22 -23.54
N ARG A 344 -21.62 2.30 -24.20
CA ARG A 344 -22.99 2.49 -24.71
C ARG A 344 -23.37 1.43 -25.74
N ASP A 345 -22.50 1.25 -26.74
CA ASP A 345 -22.88 0.55 -27.97
C ASP A 345 -22.50 -0.95 -27.95
N TYR A 346 -21.58 -1.37 -27.07
CA TYR A 346 -21.04 -2.73 -27.08
C TYR A 346 -20.96 -3.39 -25.70
N LEU A 347 -20.13 -2.88 -24.78
CA LEU A 347 -19.83 -3.58 -23.52
C LEU A 347 -21.04 -3.61 -22.58
N GLY A 348 -21.70 -2.48 -22.36
CA GLY A 348 -22.91 -2.40 -21.52
C GLY A 348 -24.01 -3.34 -22.00
N PRO A 349 -24.42 -3.28 -23.29
CA PRO A 349 -25.39 -4.22 -23.87
C PRO A 349 -24.98 -5.69 -23.73
N ALA A 350 -23.71 -6.04 -23.99
CA ALA A 350 -23.23 -7.42 -23.89
C ALA A 350 -23.28 -7.95 -22.45
N LEU A 351 -22.85 -7.15 -21.46
CA LEU A 351 -22.93 -7.52 -20.05
C LEU A 351 -24.38 -7.70 -19.61
N ASN A 352 -25.28 -6.78 -19.98
CA ASN A 352 -26.70 -6.87 -19.64
C ASN A 352 -27.39 -8.08 -20.29
N ALA A 353 -27.11 -8.36 -21.57
CA ALA A 353 -27.65 -9.51 -22.30
C ALA A 353 -27.09 -10.86 -21.79
N SER A 354 -25.98 -10.85 -21.04
CA SER A 354 -25.37 -12.07 -20.52
C SER A 354 -26.21 -12.78 -19.46
N GLY A 355 -27.14 -12.05 -18.81
CA GLY A 355 -27.91 -12.50 -17.65
C GLY A 355 -27.12 -12.56 -16.34
N MET A 356 -25.88 -12.05 -16.31
CA MET A 356 -25.04 -11.97 -15.11
C MET A 356 -25.16 -10.55 -14.52
N ASP A 357 -25.39 -10.44 -13.21
CA ASP A 357 -25.40 -9.15 -12.51
C ASP A 357 -23.97 -8.63 -12.30
N LEU A 358 -23.34 -8.18 -13.39
CA LEU A 358 -21.96 -7.67 -13.40
C LEU A 358 -21.96 -6.14 -13.34
N LYS A 359 -21.20 -5.58 -12.41
CA LYS A 359 -20.99 -4.13 -12.31
C LYS A 359 -19.88 -3.67 -13.25
N LEU A 360 -19.98 -2.45 -13.75
CA LEU A 360 -18.99 -1.86 -14.64
C LEU A 360 -18.49 -0.53 -14.08
N MET A 361 -17.18 -0.41 -13.95
CA MET A 361 -16.49 0.83 -13.59
C MET A 361 -15.76 1.41 -14.81
N VAL A 362 -15.83 2.72 -14.98
CA VAL A 362 -15.09 3.44 -16.03
C VAL A 362 -13.80 4.06 -15.47
N TRP A 363 -12.99 4.65 -16.34
CA TRP A 363 -11.72 5.31 -16.06
C TRP A 363 -10.53 4.40 -15.69
N ASP A 364 -10.51 3.79 -14.51
CA ASP A 364 -9.43 2.89 -14.02
C ASP A 364 -8.02 3.45 -14.29
N HIS A 365 -7.84 4.74 -13.96
CA HIS A 365 -6.60 5.49 -14.19
C HIS A 365 -6.47 6.65 -13.20
N ASN A 366 -5.46 7.51 -13.38
CA ASN A 366 -5.05 8.49 -12.39
C ASN A 366 -6.13 9.51 -11.99
N ARG A 367 -6.07 10.01 -10.75
CA ARG A 367 -7.03 10.99 -10.20
C ARG A 367 -7.13 12.30 -10.99
N ASP A 368 -6.09 12.66 -11.74
CA ASP A 368 -5.99 13.94 -12.44
C ASP A 368 -7.11 14.17 -13.46
N ASP A 369 -7.39 13.18 -14.30
CA ASP A 369 -8.37 13.30 -15.38
C ASP A 369 -9.73 12.65 -15.06
N MET A 370 -9.89 12.05 -13.87
CA MET A 370 -11.08 11.26 -13.49
C MET A 370 -12.39 12.03 -13.63
N PHE A 371 -12.40 13.34 -13.33
CA PHE A 371 -13.61 14.16 -13.47
C PHE A 371 -14.02 14.32 -14.93
N SER A 372 -13.05 14.56 -15.82
CA SER A 372 -13.31 14.70 -17.25
C SER A 372 -13.89 13.41 -17.83
N ARG A 373 -13.35 12.27 -17.40
CA ARG A 373 -13.81 10.94 -17.81
C ARG A 373 -15.22 10.66 -17.32
N ALA A 374 -15.45 10.83 -16.03
CA ALA A 374 -16.77 10.66 -15.42
C ALA A 374 -17.81 11.54 -16.11
N LYS A 375 -17.48 12.81 -16.38
CA LYS A 375 -18.38 13.74 -17.07
C LYS A 375 -18.77 13.28 -18.48
N ALA A 376 -17.83 12.76 -19.26
CA ALA A 376 -18.12 12.30 -20.62
C ALA A 376 -19.09 11.09 -20.63
N VAL A 377 -18.91 10.16 -19.69
CA VAL A 377 -19.75 8.97 -19.56
C VAL A 377 -21.09 9.29 -18.91
N TYR A 378 -21.09 10.01 -17.79
CA TYR A 378 -22.29 10.23 -16.98
C TYR A 378 -23.30 11.21 -17.60
N ASN A 379 -22.87 12.02 -18.57
CA ASN A 379 -23.77 12.92 -19.31
C ASN A 379 -24.43 12.27 -20.52
N ASP A 380 -24.10 11.02 -20.85
CA ASP A 380 -24.78 10.22 -21.87
C ASP A 380 -25.63 9.15 -21.18
N PRO A 381 -26.96 9.33 -21.06
CA PRO A 381 -27.85 8.38 -20.38
C PRO A 381 -27.78 6.96 -20.94
N GLU A 382 -27.44 6.80 -22.22
CA GLU A 382 -27.36 5.50 -22.88
C GLU A 382 -26.09 4.74 -22.50
N ALA A 383 -25.01 5.46 -22.16
CA ALA A 383 -23.81 4.87 -21.55
C ALA A 383 -23.99 4.69 -20.03
N GLU A 384 -24.44 5.74 -19.36
CA GLU A 384 -24.47 5.87 -17.90
C GLU A 384 -25.31 4.81 -17.20
N LYS A 385 -26.41 4.36 -17.83
CA LYS A 385 -27.27 3.29 -17.30
C LYS A 385 -26.54 1.96 -17.09
N TYR A 386 -25.43 1.73 -17.79
CA TYR A 386 -24.61 0.52 -17.65
C TYR A 386 -23.48 0.68 -16.63
N VAL A 387 -23.21 1.89 -16.16
CA VAL A 387 -22.04 2.20 -15.34
C VAL A 387 -22.44 2.28 -13.87
N TRP A 388 -21.77 1.48 -13.05
CA TRP A 388 -21.96 1.44 -11.61
C TRP A 388 -21.19 2.56 -10.90
N GLY A 389 -19.97 2.85 -11.37
CA GLY A 389 -19.10 3.83 -10.74
C GLY A 389 -17.85 4.14 -11.55
N VAL A 390 -16.87 4.73 -10.89
CA VAL A 390 -15.55 5.04 -11.45
C VAL A 390 -14.46 4.35 -10.63
N GLY A 391 -13.48 3.77 -11.31
CA GLY A 391 -12.23 3.31 -10.72
C GLY A 391 -11.14 4.35 -10.92
N TYR A 392 -10.21 4.52 -9.98
CA TYR A 392 -9.05 5.38 -10.17
C TYR A 392 -7.77 4.85 -9.51
N HIS A 393 -6.64 5.37 -9.99
CA HIS A 393 -5.27 5.08 -9.54
C HIS A 393 -4.59 6.32 -8.97
N TRP A 394 -3.49 6.15 -8.24
CA TRP A 394 -2.85 7.27 -7.52
C TRP A 394 -1.58 7.86 -8.16
N TYR A 395 -1.08 7.33 -9.27
CA TYR A 395 0.24 7.62 -9.84
C TYR A 395 0.41 9.05 -10.41
N GLY A 396 -0.70 9.80 -10.57
CA GLY A 396 -0.69 11.22 -10.93
C GLY A 396 -0.41 12.19 -9.77
N ASP A 397 -0.12 11.68 -8.56
CA ASP A 397 0.16 12.49 -7.36
C ASP A 397 1.49 13.28 -7.50
N PRO A 398 1.60 14.53 -7.02
CA PRO A 398 2.88 15.25 -6.92
C PRO A 398 3.93 14.56 -6.04
N ASN A 399 3.52 13.65 -5.15
CA ASN A 399 4.40 12.78 -4.37
C ASN A 399 4.86 11.54 -5.18
N HIS A 400 4.47 11.44 -6.46
CA HIS A 400 4.95 10.41 -7.37
C HIS A 400 6.42 10.64 -7.71
N GLU A 401 7.24 9.59 -7.54
CA GLU A 401 8.69 9.69 -7.65
C GLU A 401 9.24 9.87 -9.07
N VAL A 402 8.42 9.59 -10.10
CA VAL A 402 8.84 9.81 -11.50
C VAL A 402 8.77 11.29 -11.87
N TRP A 403 7.89 12.06 -11.24
CA TRP A 403 7.71 13.47 -11.56
C TRP A 403 8.48 14.33 -10.55
N PRO A 404 9.14 15.44 -10.99
CA PRO A 404 9.69 16.38 -10.03
C PRO A 404 8.59 16.80 -9.04
N PRO A 405 8.88 16.94 -7.73
CA PRO A 405 7.87 17.29 -6.73
C PRO A 405 7.09 18.51 -7.23
N ARG A 406 5.85 18.29 -7.65
CA ARG A 406 4.97 19.40 -8.03
C ARG A 406 4.37 19.89 -6.72
N GLU A 407 5.10 20.73 -6.00
CA GLU A 407 4.65 21.26 -4.71
C GLU A 407 3.16 21.61 -4.76
N GLY A 408 2.36 20.95 -3.91
CA GLY A 408 1.00 21.34 -3.60
C GLY A 408 -0.15 20.75 -4.43
N MET A 409 0.06 19.76 -5.30
CA MET A 409 -1.02 19.28 -6.20
C MET A 409 -1.57 17.87 -5.90
N VAL A 410 -1.77 17.47 -4.64
CA VAL A 410 -2.46 16.20 -4.38
C VAL A 410 -3.93 16.37 -4.77
N LEU A 411 -4.35 15.73 -5.86
CA LEU A 411 -5.66 15.97 -6.48
C LEU A 411 -6.81 15.16 -5.84
N ASN A 412 -6.80 14.98 -4.50
CA ASN A 412 -7.87 14.25 -3.82
C ASN A 412 -9.25 14.89 -4.10
N ASP A 413 -9.30 16.22 -4.26
CA ASP A 413 -10.56 16.96 -4.51
C ASP A 413 -11.26 16.54 -5.82
N ASN A 414 -10.58 15.90 -6.77
CA ASN A 414 -11.23 15.35 -7.95
C ASN A 414 -12.24 14.25 -7.60
N LEU A 415 -12.02 13.47 -6.53
CA LEU A 415 -13.01 12.52 -6.04
C LEU A 415 -14.28 13.24 -5.57
N GLN A 416 -14.11 14.32 -4.81
CA GLN A 416 -15.22 15.16 -4.36
C GLN A 416 -16.01 15.73 -5.55
N ARG A 417 -15.32 16.18 -6.60
CA ARG A 417 -15.99 16.68 -7.82
C ARG A 417 -16.73 15.60 -8.60
N VAL A 418 -16.21 14.37 -8.65
CA VAL A 418 -16.93 13.25 -9.27
C VAL A 418 -18.18 12.89 -8.47
N HIS A 419 -18.09 12.86 -7.13
CA HIS A 419 -19.26 12.63 -6.30
C HIS A 419 -20.30 13.75 -6.49
N GLU A 420 -19.90 15.03 -6.52
CA GLU A 420 -20.81 16.16 -6.80
C GLU A 420 -21.48 16.07 -8.18
N LEU A 421 -20.76 15.55 -9.18
CA LEU A 421 -21.28 15.35 -10.53
C LEU A 421 -22.39 14.28 -10.55
N ARG A 422 -22.18 13.16 -9.86
CA ARG A 422 -23.16 12.05 -9.75
C ARG A 422 -23.09 11.36 -8.37
N PRO A 423 -23.86 11.86 -7.38
CA PRO A 423 -23.83 11.31 -6.02
C PRO A 423 -24.31 9.87 -5.89
N ASP A 424 -25.04 9.38 -6.89
CA ASP A 424 -25.56 8.01 -6.99
C ASP A 424 -24.53 7.00 -7.51
N LYS A 425 -23.37 7.48 -8.01
CA LYS A 425 -22.30 6.64 -8.55
C LYS A 425 -21.19 6.45 -7.52
N HIS A 426 -20.57 5.28 -7.59
CA HIS A 426 -19.57 4.83 -6.63
C HIS A 426 -18.13 5.19 -7.07
N ILE A 427 -17.23 5.36 -6.10
CA ILE A 427 -15.83 5.73 -6.33
C ILE A 427 -14.91 4.73 -5.63
N TRP A 428 -14.15 3.96 -6.40
CA TRP A 428 -13.21 2.96 -5.91
C TRP A 428 -11.77 3.30 -6.34
N MET A 429 -10.82 3.19 -5.41
CA MET A 429 -9.39 3.16 -5.73
C MET A 429 -9.09 1.74 -6.17
N THR A 430 -8.85 1.54 -7.45
CA THR A 430 -8.73 0.20 -8.06
C THR A 430 -7.28 -0.28 -8.15
N GLU A 431 -6.32 0.62 -7.96
CA GLU A 431 -4.89 0.30 -7.93
C GLU A 431 -4.08 1.40 -7.22
N ALA A 432 -3.16 0.97 -6.36
CA ALA A 432 -2.11 1.80 -5.79
C ALA A 432 -0.86 0.94 -5.57
N CYS A 433 0.32 1.47 -5.85
CA CYS A 433 1.57 0.83 -5.45
C CYS A 433 2.66 1.87 -5.19
N GLN A 434 3.65 1.48 -4.39
CA GLN A 434 4.90 2.21 -4.31
C GLN A 434 5.81 1.82 -5.49
N GLU A 435 6.18 2.82 -6.28
CA GLU A 435 6.96 2.67 -7.50
C GLU A 435 8.46 2.45 -7.21
N PHE A 436 9.21 1.98 -8.21
CA PHE A 436 10.67 1.77 -8.16
C PHE A 436 11.15 0.69 -7.18
N GLY A 437 10.36 -0.37 -7.05
CA GLY A 437 10.71 -1.55 -6.27
C GLY A 437 10.61 -1.38 -4.74
N PRO A 438 10.86 -2.46 -3.97
CA PRO A 438 10.76 -2.42 -2.52
C PRO A 438 11.88 -1.62 -1.87
N ARG A 439 11.53 -0.71 -0.95
CA ARG A 439 12.48 -0.07 -0.03
C ARG A 439 12.20 -0.50 1.40
N ILE A 440 12.80 -1.63 1.74
CA ILE A 440 12.62 -2.29 3.04
C ILE A 440 13.06 -1.34 4.16
N GLY A 441 12.15 -1.04 5.08
CA GLY A 441 12.40 -0.16 6.23
C GLY A 441 12.12 1.32 5.99
N ASP A 442 11.75 1.74 4.77
CA ASP A 442 11.37 3.13 4.51
C ASP A 442 9.96 3.42 5.08
N TRP A 443 9.91 4.24 6.12
CA TRP A 443 8.66 4.59 6.78
C TRP A 443 7.80 5.56 5.98
N ARG A 444 8.41 6.34 5.07
CA ARG A 444 7.72 7.37 4.30
C ARG A 444 6.64 6.78 3.39
N HIS A 445 6.81 5.54 2.95
CA HIS A 445 5.80 4.87 2.13
C HIS A 445 4.54 4.59 2.92
N ALA A 446 4.69 4.16 4.17
CA ALA A 446 3.55 3.94 5.04
C ALA A 446 2.79 5.25 5.22
N GLU A 447 3.51 6.33 5.54
CA GLU A 447 2.91 7.67 5.69
C GLU A 447 2.22 8.17 4.40
N ARG A 448 2.78 7.91 3.22
CA ARG A 448 2.13 8.20 1.93
C ARG A 448 0.82 7.42 1.77
N TYR A 449 0.81 6.12 2.09
CA TYR A 449 -0.41 5.31 2.08
C TYR A 449 -1.44 5.85 3.10
N GLY A 450 -1.01 6.14 4.33
CA GLY A 450 -1.88 6.65 5.39
C GLY A 450 -2.52 8.00 5.05
N GLU A 451 -1.73 8.93 4.51
CA GLU A 451 -2.21 10.24 4.04
C GLU A 451 -3.25 10.08 2.94
N ALA A 452 -2.93 9.27 1.92
CA ALA A 452 -3.83 9.05 0.79
C ALA A 452 -5.15 8.38 1.22
N LEU A 453 -5.08 7.34 2.06
CA LEU A 453 -6.26 6.66 2.62
C LEU A 453 -7.16 7.63 3.38
N ILE A 454 -6.60 8.39 4.34
CA ILE A 454 -7.39 9.35 5.14
C ILE A 454 -8.04 10.40 4.24
N ARG A 455 -7.28 10.98 3.31
CA ARG A 455 -7.77 12.07 2.45
C ARG A 455 -8.81 11.60 1.45
N ASP A 456 -8.62 10.44 0.84
CA ASP A 456 -9.56 9.87 -0.13
C ASP A 456 -10.84 9.38 0.55
N PHE A 457 -10.77 8.74 1.72
CA PHE A 457 -11.98 8.43 2.51
C PHE A 457 -12.72 9.67 2.97
N ASN A 458 -12.01 10.77 3.23
CA ASN A 458 -12.65 12.05 3.52
C ASN A 458 -13.32 12.70 2.28
N ARG A 459 -13.20 12.08 1.09
CA ARG A 459 -13.74 12.52 -0.21
C ARG A 459 -14.43 11.38 -0.96
N TRP A 460 -15.33 10.67 -0.27
CA TRP A 460 -16.27 9.70 -0.88
C TRP A 460 -15.65 8.41 -1.42
N LEU A 461 -14.38 8.11 -1.13
CA LEU A 461 -13.83 6.79 -1.42
C LEU A 461 -14.59 5.71 -0.64
N GLU A 462 -14.93 4.61 -1.32
CA GLU A 462 -15.63 3.47 -0.70
C GLU A 462 -14.73 2.23 -0.55
N ALA A 463 -13.77 2.04 -1.44
CA ALA A 463 -12.92 0.87 -1.48
C ALA A 463 -11.47 1.23 -1.83
N TRP A 464 -10.53 0.45 -1.30
CA TRP A 464 -9.12 0.56 -1.66
C TRP A 464 -8.54 -0.79 -2.05
N ILE A 465 -8.04 -0.89 -3.28
CA ILE A 465 -7.36 -2.06 -3.81
C ILE A 465 -5.90 -1.69 -4.04
N ASP A 466 -5.03 -2.33 -3.26
CA ASP A 466 -3.59 -2.26 -3.48
C ASP A 466 -3.20 -3.09 -4.72
N TRP A 467 -1.99 -2.88 -5.23
CA TRP A 467 -1.54 -3.57 -6.43
C TRP A 467 -1.18 -5.03 -6.17
N ASN A 468 0.07 -5.43 -6.39
CA ASN A 468 0.48 -6.81 -6.17
C ASN A 468 0.36 -7.18 -4.68
N LEU A 469 -0.36 -8.25 -4.38
CA LEU A 469 -0.45 -8.78 -3.00
C LEU A 469 0.93 -9.16 -2.47
N ILE A 470 1.77 -9.79 -3.30
CA ILE A 470 3.14 -10.14 -2.93
C ILE A 470 4.08 -10.03 -4.12
N LEU A 471 5.33 -9.67 -3.85
CA LEU A 471 6.40 -9.64 -4.84
C LEU A 471 7.70 -10.19 -4.23
N GLU A 472 8.66 -10.54 -5.09
CA GLU A 472 10.02 -10.88 -4.66
C GLU A 472 10.74 -9.66 -4.07
N ALA A 473 11.87 -9.90 -3.41
CA ALA A 473 12.72 -8.86 -2.81
C ALA A 473 13.19 -7.78 -3.79
N ASN A 474 13.20 -8.07 -5.10
CA ASN A 474 13.52 -7.11 -6.17
C ASN A 474 12.30 -6.36 -6.74
N GLY A 475 11.08 -6.67 -6.30
CA GLY A 475 9.84 -6.07 -6.83
C GLY A 475 9.27 -6.71 -8.08
N GLY A 476 9.73 -7.90 -8.44
CA GLY A 476 9.21 -8.70 -9.56
C GLY A 476 8.54 -10.01 -9.12
N PRO A 477 8.33 -10.95 -10.06
CA PRO A 477 8.68 -10.87 -11.48
C PRO A 477 7.81 -9.86 -12.25
N ASN A 478 8.38 -9.23 -13.28
CA ASN A 478 7.68 -8.34 -14.21
C ASN A 478 8.38 -8.44 -15.57
N HIS A 479 7.66 -8.76 -16.63
CA HIS A 479 8.28 -9.16 -17.90
C HIS A 479 8.91 -7.99 -18.69
N VAL A 480 8.69 -6.74 -18.25
CA VAL A 480 9.30 -5.52 -18.80
C VAL A 480 10.20 -4.79 -17.79
N ASN A 481 10.50 -5.41 -16.65
CA ASN A 481 11.29 -4.84 -15.55
C ASN A 481 10.69 -3.56 -14.93
N ASN A 482 9.36 -3.40 -14.97
CA ASN A 482 8.65 -2.34 -14.26
C ASN A 482 8.45 -2.72 -12.78
N PHE A 483 9.55 -2.77 -12.01
CA PHE A 483 9.50 -3.25 -10.63
C PHE A 483 8.86 -2.25 -9.67
N VAL A 484 8.02 -2.76 -8.77
CA VAL A 484 7.29 -1.98 -7.75
C VAL A 484 7.37 -2.68 -6.39
N SER A 485 6.84 -2.06 -5.35
CA SER A 485 6.72 -2.68 -4.02
C SER A 485 5.35 -3.32 -3.81
N ALA A 486 5.27 -4.16 -2.78
CA ALA A 486 4.05 -4.74 -2.25
C ALA A 486 4.10 -4.65 -0.72
N PRO A 487 2.95 -4.67 0.00
CA PRO A 487 2.93 -4.59 1.46
C PRO A 487 3.65 -5.78 2.12
N ILE A 488 3.66 -6.93 1.45
CA ILE A 488 4.43 -8.11 1.84
C ILE A 488 5.41 -8.46 0.70
N ILE A 489 6.67 -8.64 1.07
CA ILE A 489 7.76 -9.04 0.18
C ILE A 489 8.25 -10.43 0.55
N ALA A 490 8.39 -11.29 -0.45
CA ALA A 490 9.00 -12.60 -0.31
C ALA A 490 10.49 -12.55 -0.69
N ASP A 491 11.34 -13.19 0.10
CA ASP A 491 12.70 -13.55 -0.30
C ASP A 491 12.68 -15.07 -0.45
N SER A 492 12.30 -15.55 -1.64
CA SER A 492 12.11 -16.98 -1.90
C SER A 492 13.42 -17.77 -1.84
N GLU A 493 14.55 -17.14 -2.18
CA GLU A 493 15.88 -17.73 -2.08
C GLU A 493 16.25 -18.09 -0.63
N ARG A 494 15.88 -17.21 0.33
CA ARG A 494 16.16 -17.42 1.75
C ARG A 494 14.96 -17.94 2.54
N GLY A 495 13.82 -18.15 1.89
CA GLY A 495 12.57 -18.57 2.51
C GLY A 495 12.04 -17.58 3.55
N LYS A 496 12.24 -16.26 3.35
CA LYS A 496 11.75 -15.23 4.29
C LYS A 496 10.53 -14.51 3.75
N VAL A 497 9.68 -14.06 4.67
CA VAL A 497 8.54 -13.17 4.40
C VAL A 497 8.79 -11.88 5.17
N LEU A 498 8.68 -10.75 4.49
CA LEU A 498 8.97 -9.42 5.02
C LEU A 498 7.70 -8.58 4.97
N PHE A 499 7.24 -8.14 6.13
CA PHE A 499 6.08 -7.26 6.26
C PHE A 499 6.55 -5.82 6.29
N LEU A 500 6.16 -5.06 5.26
CA LEU A 500 6.56 -3.66 5.14
C LEU A 500 5.65 -2.77 6.00
N SER A 501 6.13 -1.57 6.31
CA SER A 501 5.39 -0.54 7.05
C SER A 501 4.01 -0.23 6.44
N ILE A 502 3.89 -0.33 5.11
CA ILE A 502 2.64 -0.21 4.33
C ILE A 502 1.57 -1.20 4.81
N TYR A 503 1.93 -2.47 5.04
CA TYR A 503 0.99 -3.51 5.51
C TYR A 503 0.29 -3.10 6.82
N TYR A 504 1.06 -2.54 7.76
CA TYR A 504 0.52 -2.10 9.04
C TYR A 504 -0.36 -0.86 8.89
N TYR A 505 0.02 0.07 8.01
CA TYR A 505 -0.78 1.27 7.74
C TYR A 505 -2.13 0.93 7.10
N ILE A 506 -2.16 0.00 6.13
CA ILE A 506 -3.43 -0.50 5.59
C ILE A 506 -4.26 -1.17 6.70
N GLY A 507 -3.61 -1.95 7.57
CA GLY A 507 -4.29 -2.65 8.66
C GLY A 507 -4.96 -1.75 9.70
N HIS A 508 -4.56 -0.48 9.83
CA HIS A 508 -5.28 0.48 10.69
C HIS A 508 -6.69 0.81 10.19
N PHE A 509 -6.97 0.55 8.91
CA PHE A 509 -8.27 0.72 8.28
C PHE A 509 -8.93 -0.64 8.10
N SER A 510 -8.30 -1.55 7.36
CA SER A 510 -8.93 -2.81 6.91
C SER A 510 -9.35 -3.73 8.05
N ARG A 511 -8.57 -3.78 9.14
CA ARG A 511 -8.88 -4.65 10.28
C ARG A 511 -10.03 -4.12 11.11
N TYR A 512 -10.24 -2.81 11.17
CA TYR A 512 -11.10 -2.18 12.16
C TYR A 512 -12.37 -1.58 11.55
N ILE A 513 -12.30 -1.08 10.32
CA ILE A 513 -13.46 -0.58 9.57
C ILE A 513 -14.02 -1.76 8.75
N LYS A 514 -15.24 -2.20 9.07
CA LYS A 514 -15.85 -3.40 8.49
C LYS A 514 -16.67 -3.05 7.24
N PRO A 515 -16.79 -3.96 6.26
CA PRO A 515 -17.71 -3.77 5.14
C PRO A 515 -19.12 -3.38 5.63
N GLY A 516 -19.71 -2.37 5.01
CA GLY A 516 -20.98 -1.79 5.45
C GLY A 516 -20.85 -0.68 6.51
N ALA A 517 -19.65 -0.38 7.00
CA ALA A 517 -19.43 0.76 7.89
C ALA A 517 -19.76 2.07 7.16
N VAL A 518 -20.33 3.04 7.86
CA VAL A 518 -20.66 4.35 7.28
C VAL A 518 -19.62 5.36 7.75
N ARG A 519 -19.02 6.10 6.82
CA ARG A 519 -18.10 7.19 7.17
C ARG A 519 -18.89 8.27 7.94
N ILE A 520 -18.31 8.73 9.05
CA ILE A 520 -18.91 9.76 9.91
C ILE A 520 -18.02 11.01 9.96
N ALA A 521 -18.50 12.09 10.57
CA ALA A 521 -17.65 13.28 10.73
C ALA A 521 -16.51 13.01 11.72
N ALA A 522 -15.30 13.33 11.29
CA ALA A 522 -14.09 13.41 12.11
C ALA A 522 -13.38 14.72 11.79
N VAL A 523 -13.33 15.65 12.75
CA VAL A 523 -12.88 17.03 12.50
C VAL A 523 -11.77 17.39 13.48
N ALA A 524 -10.56 17.55 12.97
CA ALA A 524 -9.45 18.14 13.70
C ALA A 524 -9.47 19.67 13.58
N ASN A 525 -9.21 20.40 14.66
CA ASN A 525 -9.02 21.85 14.62
C ASN A 525 -7.54 22.29 14.45
N ARG A 526 -6.69 21.34 14.06
CA ARG A 526 -5.27 21.50 13.75
C ARG A 526 -4.96 20.75 12.47
N ASP A 527 -4.27 21.41 11.54
CA ASP A 527 -3.93 20.90 10.21
C ASP A 527 -2.96 19.71 10.24
N LYS A 528 -2.12 19.60 11.28
CA LYS A 528 -1.14 18.50 11.43
C LYS A 528 -1.72 17.17 11.92
N ILE A 529 -3.03 17.11 12.17
CA ILE A 529 -3.72 15.89 12.60
C ILE A 529 -4.61 15.43 11.45
N GLU A 530 -4.11 14.48 10.67
CA GLU A 530 -4.92 13.81 9.65
C GLU A 530 -5.82 12.78 10.34
N VAL A 531 -7.13 12.81 10.06
CA VAL A 531 -8.10 11.92 10.72
C VAL A 531 -9.27 11.56 9.82
N THR A 532 -9.74 10.32 9.94
CA THR A 532 -11.03 9.86 9.40
C THR A 532 -11.73 8.96 10.42
N ALA A 533 -13.05 8.82 10.33
CA ALA A 533 -13.80 7.93 11.20
C ALA A 533 -15.02 7.29 10.53
N PHE A 534 -15.37 6.12 11.01
CA PHE A 534 -16.46 5.29 10.51
C PHE A 534 -17.25 4.70 11.69
N GLN A 535 -18.53 4.45 11.46
CA GLN A 535 -19.36 3.63 12.34
C GLN A 535 -19.61 2.28 11.68
N ASN A 536 -19.16 1.20 12.32
CA ASN A 536 -19.37 -0.16 11.86
C ASN A 536 -20.85 -0.58 11.98
N PRO A 537 -21.28 -1.65 11.26
CA PRO A 537 -22.63 -2.18 11.36
C PRO A 537 -23.02 -2.67 12.77
N ASP A 538 -22.05 -3.11 13.57
CA ASP A 538 -22.25 -3.48 14.99
C ASP A 538 -22.41 -2.26 15.91
N GLY A 539 -22.31 -1.06 15.37
CA GLY A 539 -22.40 0.20 16.08
C GLY A 539 -21.07 0.73 16.57
N SER A 540 -19.97 -0.02 16.61
CA SER A 540 -18.67 0.50 17.06
C SER A 540 -18.19 1.67 16.21
N VAL A 541 -17.54 2.66 16.83
CA VAL A 541 -16.96 3.82 16.12
C VAL A 541 -15.45 3.62 16.03
N VAL A 542 -14.91 3.75 14.82
CA VAL A 542 -13.48 3.62 14.54
C VAL A 542 -12.98 4.95 14.02
N ALA A 543 -12.02 5.56 14.73
CA ALA A 543 -11.31 6.74 14.28
C ALA A 543 -9.84 6.42 14.05
N VAL A 544 -9.31 6.79 12.89
CA VAL A 544 -7.90 6.60 12.54
C VAL A 544 -7.25 7.97 12.42
N ALA A 545 -6.23 8.22 13.24
CA ALA A 545 -5.49 9.48 13.26
C ALA A 545 -4.00 9.25 12.98
N MET A 546 -3.39 10.13 12.20
CA MET A 546 -1.99 10.03 11.78
C MET A 546 -1.22 11.31 12.12
N ASN A 547 0.03 11.12 12.56
CA ASN A 547 1.01 12.18 12.80
C ASN A 547 2.27 11.90 11.96
N GLN A 548 2.50 12.71 10.93
CA GLN A 548 3.70 12.65 10.06
C GLN A 548 4.82 13.60 10.52
N GLN A 549 4.64 14.30 11.64
CA GLN A 549 5.60 15.29 12.12
C GLN A 549 6.73 14.62 12.92
N ASP A 550 7.86 15.32 13.04
CA ASP A 550 9.02 14.92 13.84
C ASP A 550 8.79 15.07 15.36
N TRP A 551 7.63 15.58 15.79
CA TRP A 551 7.27 15.78 17.20
C TRP A 551 5.91 15.16 17.52
N ASP A 552 5.72 14.86 18.81
CA ASP A 552 4.45 14.33 19.32
C ASP A 552 3.35 15.39 19.27
N ILE A 553 2.15 15.00 18.83
CA ILE A 553 0.99 15.89 18.79
C ILE A 553 -0.01 15.47 19.88
N GLY A 554 -0.25 16.39 20.82
CA GLY A 554 -1.28 16.23 21.84
C GLY A 554 -2.61 16.89 21.44
N PHE A 555 -3.74 16.21 21.69
CA PHE A 555 -5.08 16.76 21.49
C PHE A 555 -6.13 16.07 22.38
N TRP A 556 -7.29 16.71 22.52
CA TRP A 556 -8.47 16.09 23.12
C TRP A 556 -9.27 15.31 22.07
N LEU A 557 -9.39 13.99 22.22
CA LEU A 557 -10.35 13.20 21.47
C LEU A 557 -11.74 13.44 22.08
N GLN A 558 -12.68 13.94 21.29
CA GLN A 558 -14.04 14.24 21.70
C GLN A 558 -15.05 13.36 20.97
N PHE A 559 -15.89 12.68 21.73
CA PHE A 559 -17.02 11.92 21.22
C PHE A 559 -18.24 12.19 22.11
N GLU A 560 -19.30 12.72 21.49
CA GLU A 560 -20.47 13.22 22.22
C GLU A 560 -20.08 14.27 23.29
N GLN A 561 -20.49 14.07 24.55
CA GLN A 561 -20.12 14.92 25.70
C GLN A 561 -18.96 14.33 26.52
N HIS A 562 -18.12 13.50 25.91
CA HIS A 562 -16.99 12.86 26.59
C HIS A 562 -15.68 13.18 25.86
N THR A 563 -14.62 13.35 26.66
CA THR A 563 -13.29 13.72 26.17
C THR A 563 -12.19 12.97 26.89
N GLN A 564 -11.06 12.80 26.21
CA GLN A 564 -9.81 12.32 26.81
C GLN A 564 -8.61 12.94 26.08
N TRP A 565 -7.59 13.34 26.84
CA TRP A 565 -6.32 13.79 26.27
C TRP A 565 -5.54 12.61 25.69
N VAL A 566 -5.07 12.79 24.46
CA VAL A 566 -4.32 11.81 23.67
C VAL A 566 -3.00 12.43 23.23
N SER A 567 -1.93 11.65 23.22
CA SER A 567 -0.69 11.97 22.52
C SER A 567 -0.50 11.02 21.34
N LEU A 568 -0.33 11.58 20.14
CA LEU A 568 0.13 10.87 18.95
C LEU A 568 1.65 11.04 18.83
N PRO A 569 2.44 9.98 19.04
CA PRO A 569 3.88 10.02 18.82
C PRO A 569 4.27 10.50 17.43
N SER A 570 5.46 11.06 17.26
CA SER A 570 6.02 11.39 15.95
C SER A 570 6.02 10.18 15.00
N HIS A 571 5.75 10.42 13.71
CA HIS A 571 5.70 9.39 12.66
C HIS A 571 4.86 8.16 13.02
N SER A 572 3.62 8.37 13.46
CA SER A 572 2.74 7.31 13.93
C SER A 572 1.31 7.39 13.38
N MET A 573 0.65 6.24 13.37
CA MET A 573 -0.79 6.14 13.15
C MET A 573 -1.42 5.41 14.33
N THR A 574 -2.54 5.94 14.82
CA THR A 574 -3.29 5.34 15.92
C THR A 574 -4.76 5.17 15.52
N THR A 575 -5.29 3.97 15.74
CA THR A 575 -6.72 3.67 15.63
C THR A 575 -7.35 3.64 17.02
N PHE A 576 -8.45 4.37 17.17
CA PHE A 576 -9.30 4.40 18.35
C PHE A 576 -10.61 3.69 18.00
N ILE A 577 -11.02 2.74 18.83
CA ILE A 577 -12.29 2.03 18.68
C ILE A 577 -13.12 2.34 19.93
N LEU A 578 -14.36 2.83 19.74
CA LEU A 578 -15.30 3.26 20.79
C LEU A 578 -16.63 2.50 20.78
#